data_AF-A0A496WQ18-F1
#
_entry.id   AF-A0A496WQ18-F1
#
_cell.length_a   1.000
_cell.length_b   1.000
_cell.length_c   1.000
_cell.angle_alpha   90.00
_cell.angle_beta   90.00
_cell.angle_gamma   90.00
#
_symmetry.space_group_name_H-M   'P 1'
#
loop_
_entity.id
_entity.type
_entity.pdbx_description
1 polymer ?
#
loop_
_entity_poly.entity_id
_entity_poly.type
_entity_poly.pdbx_seq_one_letter_code
_entity_poly.pdbx_strand_id
1 'polypeptide(L)'
;MKKITTFGSALLASLLMAATATAAPPPIQEPSSKADIQAALSGGVPGGRWKEGLLFEGVKPMPWLKSAANWFPGTEDVQPEEMRVTFMGSSPSIRPGQMNTSIFVELGNGDKFVFDMGEGSVANYVAARVSLNEINHVFITHLHVDHFGSLPYLWMFGTWAGGWHE
;
A
#
# COMPACT_ATOMS: atom_id res chain seq x y z
N MET A 1 -37.68 39.58 -50.54
CA MET A 1 -36.58 38.62 -50.85
C MET A 1 -36.36 37.79 -49.58
N LYS A 2 -37.04 36.64 -49.38
CA LYS A 2 -36.51 35.26 -49.56
C LYS A 2 -34.99 35.21 -49.32
N LYS A 3 -34.47 34.48 -48.32
CA LYS A 3 -34.70 33.06 -48.07
C LYS A 3 -34.68 32.71 -46.57
N ILE A 4 -35.69 31.95 -46.18
CA ILE A 4 -35.69 31.02 -45.04
C ILE A 4 -34.67 29.92 -45.39
N THR A 5 -33.68 29.69 -44.53
CA THR A 5 -32.85 28.48 -44.57
C THR A 5 -33.31 27.52 -43.51
N THR A 6 -33.58 26.32 -43.99
CA THR A 6 -34.29 25.19 -43.40
C THR A 6 -33.51 24.46 -42.32
N PHE A 7 -34.30 23.81 -41.46
CA PHE A 7 -33.94 22.76 -40.52
C PHE A 7 -32.94 21.75 -41.09
N GLY A 8 -31.97 21.38 -40.25
CA GLY A 8 -31.10 20.24 -40.42
C GLY A 8 -30.87 19.56 -39.07
N SER A 9 -31.94 19.03 -38.47
CA SER A 9 -31.82 18.03 -37.42
C SER A 9 -31.33 16.74 -38.06
N ALA A 10 -30.03 16.53 -38.06
CA ALA A 10 -29.44 15.22 -38.34
C ALA A 10 -28.72 14.77 -37.07
N LEU A 11 -29.32 13.79 -36.41
CA LEU A 11 -28.74 13.01 -35.33
C LEU A 11 -27.29 12.63 -35.66
N LEU A 12 -26.34 13.08 -34.85
CA LEU A 12 -25.10 12.34 -34.64
C LEU A 12 -25.23 11.59 -33.31
N ALA A 13 -26.04 10.54 -33.32
CA ALA A 13 -25.99 9.51 -32.30
C ALA A 13 -24.80 8.60 -32.60
N SER A 14 -23.59 9.07 -32.32
CA SER A 14 -22.43 8.19 -32.24
C SER A 14 -22.50 7.43 -30.93
N LEU A 15 -23.28 6.34 -30.92
CA LEU A 15 -23.10 5.24 -29.98
C LEU A 15 -21.70 4.69 -30.20
N LEU A 16 -20.71 5.16 -29.43
CA LEU A 16 -19.55 4.33 -29.14
C LEU A 16 -19.98 3.29 -28.12
N MET A 17 -20.54 2.19 -28.60
CA MET A 17 -20.46 0.93 -27.87
C MET A 17 -19.01 0.47 -27.93
N ALA A 18 -18.19 0.95 -27.00
CA ALA A 18 -16.96 0.26 -26.63
C ALA A 18 -17.34 -0.98 -25.79
N ALA A 19 -17.88 -1.99 -26.47
CA ALA A 19 -17.96 -3.32 -25.93
C ALA A 19 -16.65 -4.02 -26.31
N THR A 20 -15.66 -4.04 -25.41
CA THR A 20 -14.56 -4.99 -25.55
C THR A 20 -14.09 -5.52 -24.20
N ALA A 21 -14.23 -6.84 -24.09
CA ALA A 21 -13.66 -7.74 -23.10
C ALA A 21 -14.11 -7.50 -21.64
N THR A 22 -15.21 -8.17 -21.31
CA THR A 22 -15.41 -8.85 -20.04
C THR A 22 -14.10 -9.49 -19.56
N ALA A 23 -13.60 -9.11 -18.39
CA ALA A 23 -12.43 -9.74 -17.80
C ALA A 23 -12.65 -11.26 -17.75
N ALA A 24 -11.84 -12.02 -18.49
CA ALA A 24 -11.78 -13.46 -18.30
C ALA A 24 -11.27 -13.71 -16.87
N PRO A 25 -11.87 -14.66 -16.14
CA PRO A 25 -11.46 -14.90 -14.77
C PRO A 25 -9.96 -15.26 -14.71
N PRO A 26 -9.26 -14.88 -13.63
CA PRO A 26 -7.89 -15.30 -13.40
C PRO A 26 -7.80 -16.85 -13.43
N PRO A 27 -6.68 -17.40 -13.94
CA PRO A 27 -6.48 -18.85 -13.95
C PRO A 27 -6.46 -19.40 -12.52
N ILE A 28 -7.01 -20.61 -12.36
CA ILE A 28 -7.20 -21.30 -11.08
C ILE A 28 -5.83 -21.42 -10.38
N GLN A 29 -5.67 -20.75 -9.22
CA GLN A 29 -4.48 -20.89 -8.38
C GLN A 29 -4.40 -22.33 -7.85
N GLU A 30 -3.24 -22.97 -7.97
CA GLU A 30 -2.99 -24.28 -7.40
C GLU A 30 -2.14 -24.19 -6.14
N PRO A 31 -2.41 -25.05 -5.15
CA PRO A 31 -2.33 -24.63 -3.76
C PRO A 31 -0.92 -24.47 -3.22
N SER A 32 -0.75 -23.54 -2.25
CA SER A 32 0.27 -23.73 -1.20
C SER A 32 0.12 -25.16 -0.63
N SER A 33 1.22 -25.79 -0.26
CA SER A 33 1.20 -27.18 0.17
C SER A 33 0.84 -27.32 1.65
N LYS A 34 0.44 -28.52 2.08
CA LYS A 34 -0.14 -28.82 3.40
C LYS A 34 0.64 -28.35 4.64
N ALA A 35 1.92 -28.03 4.49
CA ALA A 35 2.77 -27.59 5.58
C ALA A 35 3.32 -26.17 5.39
N ASP A 36 3.30 -25.63 4.17
CA ASP A 36 3.51 -24.19 3.89
C ASP A 36 2.46 -23.36 4.61
N ILE A 37 1.31 -24.01 4.54
CA ILE A 37 0.05 -23.95 5.22
C ILE A 37 0.13 -24.35 6.71
N GLN A 38 1.28 -24.73 7.27
CA GLN A 38 1.47 -24.88 8.73
C GLN A 38 2.49 -23.94 9.39
N ALA A 39 3.21 -23.09 8.65
CA ALA A 39 4.38 -22.43 9.24
C ALA A 39 4.68 -20.97 8.83
N ALA A 40 4.17 -20.46 7.68
CA ALA A 40 3.68 -19.07 7.76
C ALA A 40 2.63 -18.94 8.91
N LEU A 41 2.19 -20.12 9.37
CA LEU A 41 1.16 -20.55 10.28
C LEU A 41 1.61 -21.33 11.52
N SER A 42 2.80 -21.17 12.05
CA SER A 42 2.94 -21.55 13.48
C SER A 42 3.67 -20.53 14.32
N GLY A 43 4.01 -19.40 13.70
CA GLY A 43 4.57 -18.25 14.39
C GLY A 43 3.48 -17.36 14.99
N GLY A 44 3.89 -16.37 15.76
CA GLY A 44 3.01 -15.34 16.32
C GLY A 44 2.56 -15.69 17.73
N VAL A 45 3.37 -16.44 18.47
CA VAL A 45 2.93 -17.14 19.70
C VAL A 45 3.54 -16.53 20.96
N PRO A 46 2.98 -15.44 21.52
CA PRO A 46 3.30 -15.01 22.88
C PRO A 46 2.68 -15.96 23.89
N GLY A 47 3.39 -17.07 24.12
CA GLY A 47 2.94 -18.19 24.95
C GLY A 47 3.68 -19.49 24.64
N GLY A 48 4.17 -19.67 23.41
CA GLY A 48 5.44 -20.39 23.21
C GLY A 48 6.67 -19.46 23.32
N ARG A 49 6.41 -18.16 23.12
CA ARG A 49 7.21 -16.90 23.05
C ARG A 49 8.24 -16.82 21.93
N TRP A 50 7.90 -16.10 20.84
CA TRP A 50 8.91 -15.63 19.88
C TRP A 50 8.68 -14.21 19.33
N LYS A 51 9.76 -13.40 19.45
CA LYS A 51 10.40 -12.40 18.57
C LYS A 51 11.75 -12.10 19.26
N GLU A 52 12.73 -13.00 19.10
CA GLU A 52 13.99 -12.96 19.87
C GLU A 52 14.85 -11.72 19.57
N GLY A 53 15.40 -11.14 20.65
CA GLY A 53 16.64 -10.35 20.57
C GLY A 53 16.76 -9.15 21.51
N LEU A 54 15.66 -8.45 21.83
CA LEU A 54 15.70 -7.21 22.63
C LEU A 54 14.48 -7.07 23.55
N LEU A 55 14.06 -8.17 24.20
CA LEU A 55 13.02 -8.08 25.23
C LEU A 55 13.65 -7.52 26.50
N PHE A 56 13.77 -6.19 26.56
CA PHE A 56 13.83 -5.48 27.83
C PHE A 56 12.70 -5.99 28.72
N GLU A 57 12.93 -6.02 30.03
CA GLU A 57 11.88 -6.37 30.98
C GLU A 57 10.64 -5.51 30.71
N GLY A 58 9.51 -6.16 30.41
CA GLY A 58 8.25 -5.50 30.02
C GLY A 58 7.82 -5.68 28.56
N VAL A 59 8.70 -6.09 27.64
CA VAL A 59 8.34 -6.32 26.23
C VAL A 59 7.88 -7.77 26.03
N LYS A 60 6.73 -7.97 25.37
CA LYS A 60 6.15 -9.28 25.08
C LYS A 60 5.60 -9.30 23.63
N PRO A 61 5.62 -10.44 22.93
CA PRO A 61 4.96 -10.52 21.63
C PRO A 61 3.46 -10.25 21.80
N MET A 62 2.85 -9.67 20.78
CA MET A 62 1.45 -9.30 20.82
C MET A 62 0.56 -10.50 20.50
N PRO A 63 -0.55 -10.74 21.24
CA PRO A 63 -1.44 -11.88 21.02
C PRO A 63 -2.02 -12.02 19.61
N TRP A 64 -2.00 -10.95 18.82
CA TRP A 64 -2.59 -10.87 17.49
C TRP A 64 -1.62 -11.12 16.33
N LEU A 65 -0.34 -11.41 16.62
CA LEU A 65 0.66 -11.76 15.59
C LEU A 65 0.23 -13.04 14.84
N LYS A 66 0.26 -13.01 13.49
CA LYS A 66 0.00 -14.18 12.65
C LYS A 66 1.26 -14.98 12.36
N SER A 67 2.41 -14.34 12.47
CA SER A 67 3.71 -14.99 12.41
C SER A 67 4.72 -14.29 13.31
N ALA A 68 5.59 -15.08 13.93
CA ALA A 68 6.64 -14.59 14.82
C ALA A 68 7.85 -14.14 13.99
N ALA A 69 7.97 -14.70 12.79
CA ALA A 69 9.09 -14.45 11.90
C ALA A 69 8.81 -13.27 10.98
N ASN A 70 7.60 -13.18 10.44
CA ASN A 70 7.28 -12.26 9.36
C ASN A 70 5.97 -11.53 9.62
N TRP A 71 5.90 -10.28 9.19
CA TRP A 71 4.62 -9.62 8.96
C TRP A 71 4.19 -9.90 7.52
N PHE A 72 2.98 -10.43 7.35
CA PHE A 72 2.39 -10.59 6.03
C PHE A 72 1.40 -9.44 5.78
N PRO A 73 1.57 -8.70 4.67
CA PRO A 73 0.69 -7.58 4.33
C PRO A 73 -0.80 -7.90 4.41
N GLY A 74 -1.53 -7.08 5.17
CA GLY A 74 -2.99 -7.21 5.34
C GLY A 74 -3.45 -8.42 6.14
N THR A 75 -2.57 -9.04 6.94
CA THR A 75 -2.93 -10.21 7.79
C THR A 75 -3.08 -9.89 9.28
N GLU A 76 -2.58 -8.73 9.72
CA GLU A 76 -2.58 -8.29 11.13
C GLU A 76 -3.18 -6.89 11.25
N ASP A 77 -4.26 -6.73 12.02
CA ASP A 77 -4.82 -5.41 12.36
C ASP A 77 -3.95 -4.72 13.40
N VAL A 78 -3.87 -3.39 13.33
CA VAL A 78 -3.25 -2.56 14.38
C VAL A 78 -4.27 -2.35 15.49
N GLN A 79 -3.93 -2.70 16.73
CA GLN A 79 -4.84 -2.58 17.87
C GLN A 79 -4.93 -1.15 18.42
N PRO A 80 -5.99 -0.76 19.16
CA PRO A 80 -6.17 0.61 19.66
C PRO A 80 -4.98 1.21 20.43
N GLU A 81 -4.25 0.37 21.17
CA GLU A 81 -3.07 0.74 21.96
C GLU A 81 -1.76 0.27 21.31
N GLU A 82 -1.75 0.12 19.98
CA GLU A 82 -0.60 -0.33 19.20
C GLU A 82 -0.16 0.74 18.19
N MET A 83 1.15 0.74 17.92
CA MET A 83 1.75 1.42 16.80
C MET A 83 2.54 0.41 15.99
N ARG A 84 2.39 0.44 14.67
CA ARG A 84 3.21 -0.35 13.73
C ARG A 84 4.09 0.58 12.92
N VAL A 85 5.39 0.30 12.91
CA VAL A 85 6.38 1.04 12.12
C VAL A 85 6.98 0.09 11.09
N THR A 86 6.82 0.43 9.81
CA THR A 86 7.32 -0.34 8.67
C THR A 86 8.28 0.52 7.86
N PHE A 87 9.51 0.06 7.69
CA PHE A 87 10.51 0.74 6.87
C PHE A 87 10.26 0.41 5.39
N MET A 88 9.69 1.36 4.67
CA MET A 88 9.44 1.26 3.22
C MET A 88 10.68 1.63 2.40
N GLY A 89 11.68 2.20 3.03
CA GLY A 89 13.05 2.31 2.52
C GLY A 89 13.98 2.84 3.61
N SER A 90 15.28 2.58 3.46
CA SER A 90 16.23 2.73 4.58
C SER A 90 17.65 3.05 4.14
N SER A 91 17.83 3.59 2.92
CA SER A 91 19.15 3.93 2.38
C SER A 91 19.14 5.30 1.72
N PRO A 92 20.16 6.14 1.87
CA PRO A 92 20.26 7.36 1.07
C PRO A 92 20.62 7.08 -0.39
N SER A 93 21.22 5.92 -0.69
CA SER A 93 21.56 5.50 -2.05
C SER A 93 20.68 4.35 -2.49
N ILE A 94 20.07 4.47 -3.68
CA ILE A 94 19.27 3.38 -4.25
C ILE A 94 20.19 2.22 -4.58
N ARG A 95 19.86 1.04 -4.06
CA ARG A 95 20.55 -0.23 -4.35
C ARG A 95 19.52 -1.35 -4.45
N PRO A 96 19.76 -2.41 -5.25
CA PRO A 96 18.85 -3.54 -5.31
C PRO A 96 18.50 -4.08 -3.92
N GLY A 97 17.21 -4.19 -3.62
CA GLY A 97 16.70 -4.67 -2.33
C GLY A 97 16.60 -3.61 -1.23
N GLN A 98 16.99 -2.35 -1.45
CA GLN A 98 16.83 -1.30 -0.45
C GLN A 98 16.58 0.08 -1.10
N MET A 99 15.35 0.55 -0.92
CA MET A 99 14.87 1.83 -1.47
C MET A 99 15.29 3.02 -0.63
N ASN A 100 15.08 4.21 -1.17
CA ASN A 100 15.35 5.45 -0.46
C ASN A 100 14.42 5.66 0.75
N THR A 101 14.89 6.46 1.71
CA THR A 101 14.30 6.59 3.05
C THR A 101 12.80 6.85 3.00
N SER A 102 12.04 5.98 3.67
CA SER A 102 10.61 6.15 3.86
C SER A 102 10.13 5.24 4.99
N ILE A 103 9.43 5.82 5.96
CA ILE A 103 8.93 5.12 7.15
C ILE A 103 7.41 5.28 7.18
N PHE A 104 6.71 4.17 7.19
CA PHE A 104 5.26 4.10 7.33
C PHE A 104 4.89 3.78 8.77
N VAL A 105 4.00 4.59 9.34
CA VAL A 105 3.54 4.47 10.72
C VAL A 105 2.02 4.33 10.71
N GLU A 106 1.53 3.25 11.30
CA GLU A 106 0.11 2.98 11.50
C GLU A 106 -0.20 3.04 12.99
N LEU A 107 -1.26 3.77 13.35
CA LEU A 107 -1.71 3.92 14.73
C LEU A 107 -3.01 3.15 14.98
N GLY A 108 -3.20 2.72 16.22
CA GLY A 108 -4.42 2.05 16.67
C GLY A 108 -5.72 2.84 16.53
N ASN A 109 -5.65 4.17 16.40
CA ASN A 109 -6.81 5.03 16.14
C ASN A 109 -7.18 5.09 14.64
N GLY A 110 -6.43 4.43 13.77
CA GLY A 110 -6.63 4.41 12.32
C GLY A 110 -5.78 5.44 11.56
N ASP A 111 -5.10 6.35 12.25
CA ASP A 111 -4.24 7.32 11.58
C ASP A 111 -3.01 6.64 10.98
N LYS A 112 -2.62 7.15 9.82
CA LYS A 112 -1.48 6.66 9.04
C LYS A 112 -0.57 7.85 8.72
N PHE A 113 0.71 7.71 9.04
CA PHE A 113 1.71 8.75 8.79
C PHE A 113 2.86 8.18 7.99
N VAL A 114 3.38 9.00 7.06
CA VAL A 114 4.59 8.70 6.31
C VAL A 114 5.64 9.74 6.65
N PHE A 115 6.82 9.27 7.05
CA PHE A 115 8.01 10.10 7.20
C PHE A 115 8.93 9.80 6.03
N ASP A 116 9.12 10.79 5.18
CA ASP A 116 9.82 10.75 3.91
C ASP A 116 9.18 9.83 2.85
N MET A 117 9.33 10.22 1.59
CA MET A 117 8.88 9.49 0.40
C MET A 117 10.03 9.41 -0.59
N GLY A 118 11.11 8.74 -0.17
CA GLY A 118 12.31 8.55 -0.97
C GLY A 118 12.06 7.74 -2.24
N GLU A 119 12.94 7.91 -3.24
CA GLU A 119 12.84 7.22 -4.52
C GLU A 119 12.73 5.67 -4.40
N GLY A 120 11.75 5.12 -5.12
CA GLY A 120 11.48 3.68 -5.18
C GLY A 120 10.71 3.12 -4.00
N SER A 121 10.52 3.87 -2.90
CA SER A 121 9.80 3.37 -1.72
C SER A 121 8.33 3.04 -2.01
N VAL A 122 7.69 3.73 -2.96
CA VAL A 122 6.31 3.46 -3.42
C VAL A 122 6.10 2.02 -3.88
N ALA A 123 7.13 1.37 -4.42
CA ALA A 123 7.05 -0.04 -4.78
C ALA A 123 6.84 -0.94 -3.54
N ASN A 124 7.46 -0.57 -2.41
CA ASN A 124 7.31 -1.29 -1.15
C ASN A 124 5.94 -1.03 -0.52
N TYR A 125 5.36 0.16 -0.65
CA TYR A 125 3.96 0.42 -0.25
C TYR A 125 2.98 -0.47 -1.02
N VAL A 126 3.11 -0.54 -2.34
CA VAL A 126 2.26 -1.39 -3.18
C VAL A 126 2.45 -2.87 -2.84
N ALA A 127 3.70 -3.32 -2.63
CA ALA A 127 4.00 -4.69 -2.20
C ALA A 127 3.43 -5.01 -0.81
N ALA A 128 3.42 -4.02 0.08
CA ALA A 128 2.83 -4.07 1.41
C ALA A 128 1.30 -3.92 1.39
N ARG A 129 0.66 -3.90 0.21
CA ARG A 129 -0.79 -3.75 0.03
C ARG A 129 -1.34 -2.47 0.68
N VAL A 130 -0.50 -1.45 0.82
CA VAL A 130 -0.94 -0.11 1.24
C VAL A 130 -1.40 0.62 0.00
N SER A 131 -2.68 0.98 -0.04
CA SER A 131 -3.20 1.72 -1.17
C SER A 131 -2.69 3.17 -1.13
N LEU A 132 -2.24 3.68 -2.26
CA LEU A 132 -1.62 5.01 -2.32
C LEU A 132 -2.62 6.14 -2.04
N ASN A 133 -3.92 5.91 -2.22
CA ASN A 133 -4.98 6.86 -1.88
C ASN A 133 -5.28 6.93 -0.37
N GLU A 134 -4.67 6.07 0.46
CA GLU A 134 -4.81 6.13 1.92
C GLU A 134 -3.64 6.88 2.59
N ILE A 135 -2.69 7.38 1.80
CA ILE A 135 -1.50 8.07 2.30
C ILE A 135 -1.75 9.58 2.25
N ASN A 136 -2.38 10.09 3.30
CA ASN A 136 -2.82 11.49 3.37
C ASN A 136 -1.88 12.41 4.16
N HIS A 137 -1.02 11.82 4.99
CA HIS A 137 -0.13 12.56 5.88
C HIS A 137 1.33 12.19 5.60
N VAL A 138 2.01 13.03 4.84
CA VAL A 138 3.43 12.87 4.49
C VAL A 138 4.24 14.01 5.10
N PHE A 139 5.21 13.68 5.95
CA PHE A 139 6.18 14.60 6.52
C PHE A 139 7.52 14.41 5.84
N ILE A 140 8.10 15.50 5.33
CA ILE A 140 9.43 15.48 4.72
C ILE A 140 10.44 16.05 5.72
N THR A 141 11.45 15.27 6.07
CA THR A 141 12.47 15.65 7.06
C THR A 141 13.38 16.76 6.53
N HIS A 142 13.83 16.65 5.28
CA HIS A 142 14.63 17.64 4.57
C HIS A 142 14.61 17.36 3.06
N LEU A 143 15.26 18.23 2.28
CA LEU A 143 15.12 18.28 0.81
C LEU A 143 16.23 17.55 0.05
N HIS A 144 16.83 16.51 0.61
CA HIS A 144 17.63 15.60 -0.20
C HIS A 144 16.71 14.64 -0.97
N VAL A 145 17.08 14.33 -2.22
CA VAL A 145 16.21 13.58 -3.15
C VAL A 145 15.80 12.20 -2.63
N ASP A 146 16.66 11.59 -1.82
CA ASP A 146 16.40 10.31 -1.16
C ASP A 146 15.35 10.37 -0.04
N HIS A 147 14.77 11.55 0.22
CA HIS A 147 13.69 11.75 1.19
C HIS A 147 12.36 12.19 0.57
N PHE A 148 12.34 12.63 -0.69
CA PHE A 148 11.09 13.10 -1.33
C PHE A 148 10.93 12.70 -2.81
N GLY A 149 11.90 11.99 -3.39
CA GLY A 149 11.96 11.71 -4.84
C GLY A 149 10.70 11.05 -5.41
N SER A 150 10.01 10.21 -4.62
CA SER A 150 8.79 9.52 -5.06
C SER A 150 7.48 10.26 -4.73
N LEU A 151 7.54 11.48 -4.18
CA LEU A 151 6.35 12.28 -3.90
C LEU A 151 5.49 12.57 -5.15
N PRO A 152 6.07 12.89 -6.34
CA PRO A 152 5.28 13.06 -7.56
C PRO A 152 4.55 11.78 -8.00
N TYR A 153 5.14 10.60 -7.74
CA TYR A 153 4.51 9.32 -8.04
C TYR A 153 3.30 9.10 -7.13
N LEU A 154 3.47 9.31 -5.82
CA LEU A 154 2.37 9.26 -4.85
C LEU A 154 1.24 10.20 -5.24
N TRP A 155 1.56 11.45 -5.60
CA TRP A 155 0.56 12.45 -5.99
C TRP A 155 -0.28 11.99 -7.20
N MET A 156 0.37 11.54 -8.27
CA MET A 156 -0.33 11.15 -9.50
C MET A 156 -1.08 9.82 -9.37
N PHE A 157 -0.50 8.83 -8.70
CA PHE A 157 -1.10 7.50 -8.61
C PHE A 157 -2.03 7.32 -7.41
N GLY A 158 -1.85 8.07 -6.33
CA GLY A 158 -2.81 8.15 -5.23
C GLY A 158 -4.14 8.76 -5.69
N THR A 159 -4.07 9.83 -6.49
CA THR A 159 -5.26 10.42 -7.13
C THR A 159 -5.90 9.46 -8.12
N TRP A 160 -5.12 8.82 -8.99
CA TRP A 160 -5.63 7.79 -9.90
C TRP A 160 -6.31 6.62 -9.16
N ALA A 161 -5.82 6.26 -7.98
CA ALA A 161 -6.41 5.23 -7.10
C ALA A 161 -7.66 5.70 -6.33
N GLY A 162 -8.22 6.88 -6.64
CA GLY A 162 -9.46 7.38 -6.05
C GLY A 162 -9.27 8.37 -4.89
N GLY A 163 -8.06 8.86 -4.65
CA GLY A 163 -7.75 9.85 -3.61
C GLY A 163 -8.28 11.27 -3.85
N TRP A 164 -9.32 11.44 -4.69
CA TRP A 164 -9.96 12.73 -4.97
C TRP A 164 -11.13 13.05 -4.03
N HIS A 165 -11.47 12.13 -3.13
CA HIS A 165 -12.68 12.19 -2.32
C HIS A 165 -12.37 12.34 -0.83
N GLU A 166 -11.98 13.54 -0.45
CA GLU A 166 -11.97 14.02 0.95
C GLU A 166 -12.65 15.39 1.05
#